data_AF-A0A7J0A460-F1
#
_entry.id   AF-A0A7J0A460-F1
#
_cell.length_a   1.000
_cell.length_b   1.000
_cell.length_c   1.000
_cell.angle_alpha   90.00
_cell.angle_beta   90.00
_cell.angle_gamma   90.00
#
_symmetry.space_group_name_H-M   'P 1'
#
loop_
_entity.id
_entity.type
_entity.pdbx_description
1 polymer ?
#
loop_
_entity_poly.entity_id
_entity_poly.type
_entity_poly.pdbx_seq_one_letter_code
_entity_poly.pdbx_strand_id
1 'polypeptide(L)'
;MKNLKYIISAGTCLLLTIFLSTSCTDGNDWEVIEANRLFGPTQGDFSLTADDEIAQIEITWKGVKDAQGYVLEISTEPLSNDIALGEAAGSQVFGNDGEKISSPLTVKELLPETNYYARIKAIGSNKESYWVYAEKSVKTTKEQLLEIPTEDAGDITKESIRVSWMEGCNVTALHISSNSASAPYEETFILEEADKEACSFLFEGLSSLTEYTIELLNNNIIRGTIKVTTAQGEMIEVTVDELTHNSATFSWVEAADAYTLIPGENPTADGAEAFPAGSATTFTASNLNSSTTYTFSVIKNGAIVGYVTFETEYEAPANAVQINSGIDFENAITNGSGDVALEIIGDIEVESSTKISENITSLTVFSRGETPARMKVEGIGLNSGVKISKIEFYNLDCTYENTNNGYILNGDSQREIESLIIKKCNIHDIRGVIRLQKSGANSIIGNITISDCILQRIGSYGVVEINVSEATGHFSKITIEKSTINGLGARLMRFSVPGEIAINQCTFYGFTDKNATIDATSCTLSVSNVLMGNVINTTTGYKANGSPQISNSYYTTDCSYTKSLLGEQIELSSVELFTAPSNGDFTVKDTKYKAYGDPRWNK
;
A
#
# COMPACT_ATOMS: atom_id res chain seq x y z
N MET A 1 57.46 -34.18 -20.25
CA MET A 1 58.34 -34.44 -21.42
C MET A 1 59.16 -33.19 -21.68
N LYS A 2 60.49 -33.31 -21.89
CA LYS A 2 61.46 -32.31 -22.45
C LYS A 2 61.50 -30.90 -21.81
N ASN A 3 62.65 -30.24 -21.54
CA ASN A 3 64.08 -30.62 -21.56
C ASN A 3 64.95 -29.53 -20.86
N LEU A 4 66.18 -29.91 -20.43
CA LEU A 4 67.26 -29.11 -19.77
C LEU A 4 66.91 -28.53 -18.37
N LYS A 5 67.72 -28.63 -17.28
CA LYS A 5 68.96 -29.38 -16.93
C LYS A 5 70.36 -28.81 -17.29
N TYR A 6 71.15 -28.53 -16.23
CA TYR A 6 72.62 -28.23 -16.13
C TYR A 6 73.12 -26.89 -16.75
N ILE A 7 74.23 -26.25 -16.31
CA ILE A 7 75.51 -26.71 -15.73
C ILE A 7 76.03 -25.77 -14.61
N ILE A 8 76.78 -26.34 -13.64
CA ILE A 8 77.65 -25.62 -12.68
C ILE A 8 79.06 -25.50 -13.28
N SER A 9 79.73 -24.34 -13.16
CA SER A 9 81.18 -24.25 -13.39
C SER A 9 81.87 -23.23 -12.48
N ALA A 10 82.52 -23.71 -11.42
CA ALA A 10 83.65 -23.00 -10.82
C ALA A 10 84.85 -23.11 -11.79
N GLY A 11 85.62 -22.04 -11.95
CA GLY A 11 86.68 -21.95 -12.98
C GLY A 11 87.69 -20.84 -12.69
N THR A 12 88.49 -21.04 -11.65
CA THR A 12 89.58 -20.14 -11.23
C THR A 12 90.77 -20.15 -12.21
N CYS A 13 91.64 -19.12 -12.10
CA CYS A 13 93.05 -19.04 -12.55
C CYS A 13 93.38 -18.32 -13.88
N LEU A 14 93.92 -17.09 -13.78
CA LEU A 14 95.36 -16.76 -13.98
C LEU A 14 95.56 -15.27 -13.61
N LEU A 15 96.20 -14.94 -12.48
CA LEU A 15 97.65 -14.66 -12.35
C LEU A 15 98.14 -13.42 -13.13
N LEU A 16 98.36 -12.33 -12.39
CA LEU A 16 99.56 -11.51 -12.52
C LEU A 16 99.91 -10.93 -11.14
N THR A 17 101.16 -11.12 -10.73
CA THR A 17 101.62 -11.10 -9.34
C THR A 17 102.57 -9.96 -9.02
N ILE A 18 102.61 -9.61 -7.73
CA ILE A 18 103.65 -8.83 -7.02
C ILE A 18 103.68 -7.31 -7.29
N PHE A 19 103.33 -6.54 -6.26
CA PHE A 19 104.18 -5.44 -5.80
C PHE A 19 104.10 -5.26 -4.27
N LEU A 20 105.25 -5.49 -3.63
CA LEU A 20 105.78 -4.95 -2.37
C LEU A 20 104.93 -4.76 -1.10
N SER A 21 105.51 -5.23 0.00
CA SER A 21 105.22 -4.87 1.38
C SER A 21 105.63 -3.43 1.73
N THR A 22 104.80 -2.72 2.50
CA THR A 22 105.21 -1.94 3.69
C THR A 22 103.96 -1.41 4.41
N SER A 23 104.02 -1.28 5.74
CA SER A 23 103.05 -0.53 6.53
C SER A 23 103.14 0.96 6.22
N CYS A 24 102.02 1.59 5.85
CA CYS A 24 101.83 3.03 6.05
C CYS A 24 100.99 3.25 7.31
N THR A 25 101.39 4.26 8.08
CA THR A 25 100.91 4.59 9.42
C THR A 25 99.44 4.99 9.48
N ASP A 26 98.92 5.12 10.71
CA ASP A 26 97.76 5.96 10.99
C ASP A 26 97.87 7.28 10.21
N GLY A 27 96.76 7.64 9.56
CA GLY A 27 96.66 8.74 8.62
C GLY A 27 95.21 9.18 8.45
N ASN A 28 94.39 9.00 9.49
CA ASN A 28 93.09 9.64 9.60
C ASN A 28 93.09 10.60 10.79
N ASP A 29 94.06 11.52 10.79
CA ASP A 29 94.11 12.76 11.60
C ASP A 29 93.01 13.75 11.14
N TRP A 30 91.77 13.24 11.07
CA TRP A 30 90.61 14.08 11.30
C TRP A 30 90.42 14.04 12.81
N GLU A 31 90.39 15.19 13.46
CA GLU A 31 89.88 15.26 14.82
C GLU A 31 88.55 14.50 14.86
N VAL A 32 88.34 13.67 15.89
CA VAL A 32 86.99 13.20 16.20
C VAL A 32 86.26 14.44 16.74
N ILE A 33 85.78 15.26 15.81
CA ILE A 33 84.93 16.40 16.09
C ILE A 33 83.70 15.80 16.76
N GLU A 34 83.58 15.98 18.07
CA GLU A 34 82.31 15.78 18.74
C GLU A 34 81.28 16.61 17.98
N ALA A 35 80.30 15.95 17.36
CA ALA A 35 79.20 16.67 16.76
C ALA A 35 78.55 17.51 17.87
N ASN A 36 78.54 18.83 17.71
CA ASN A 36 77.86 19.75 18.62
C ASN A 36 76.31 19.62 18.56
N ARG A 37 75.81 18.66 17.79
CA ARG A 37 74.40 18.38 17.53
C ARG A 37 74.20 16.86 17.40
N LEU A 38 73.05 16.35 17.83
CA LEU A 38 72.68 14.96 17.66
C LEU A 38 72.28 14.68 16.20
N PHE A 39 72.39 13.43 15.75
CA PHE A 39 71.74 13.00 14.52
C PHE A 39 70.20 12.98 14.72
N GLY A 40 69.44 13.27 13.67
CA GLY A 40 67.99 13.11 13.67
C GLY A 40 67.57 11.81 12.98
N PRO A 41 66.27 11.44 13.01
CA PRO A 41 65.70 10.49 12.07
C PRO A 41 66.03 10.89 10.61
N THR A 42 66.05 9.94 9.68
CA THR A 42 66.14 10.33 8.25
C THR A 42 64.74 10.59 7.70
N GLN A 43 64.60 11.51 6.75
CA GLN A 43 63.29 11.80 6.14
C GLN A 43 62.66 10.57 5.48
N GLY A 44 63.47 9.71 4.85
CA GLY A 44 63.00 8.46 4.25
C GLY A 44 62.64 7.35 5.26
N ASP A 45 63.06 7.49 6.52
CA ASP A 45 62.63 6.63 7.63
C ASP A 45 61.45 7.24 8.42
N PHE A 46 61.03 8.48 8.14
CA PHE A 46 59.96 9.20 8.86
C PHE A 46 58.70 9.28 8.00
N SER A 47 57.68 8.48 8.33
CA SER A 47 56.45 8.38 7.54
C SER A 47 55.18 8.51 8.39
N LEU A 48 54.15 9.04 7.74
CA LEU A 48 52.81 9.23 8.26
C LEU A 48 51.87 8.34 7.45
N THR A 49 51.02 7.59 8.13
CA THR A 49 49.97 6.76 7.52
C THR A 49 48.66 7.11 8.21
N ALA A 50 47.70 7.66 7.47
CA ALA A 50 46.36 7.86 8.02
C ALA A 50 45.67 6.51 8.17
N ASP A 51 44.81 6.41 9.18
CA ASP A 51 43.87 5.31 9.30
C ASP A 51 42.75 5.45 8.23
N ASP A 52 42.30 4.32 7.69
CA ASP A 52 41.33 4.27 6.59
C ASP A 52 39.88 4.49 7.08
N GLU A 53 39.59 4.18 8.35
CA GLU A 53 38.24 4.19 8.95
C GLU A 53 38.00 5.37 9.90
N ILE A 54 39.04 5.80 10.65
CA ILE A 54 38.93 6.85 11.68
C ILE A 54 39.94 7.99 11.52
N ALA A 55 39.68 9.17 12.10
CA ALA A 55 40.59 10.33 11.98
C ALA A 55 41.79 10.18 12.93
N GLN A 56 42.71 9.31 12.54
CA GLN A 56 43.96 9.00 13.25
C GLN A 56 45.13 8.90 12.26
N ILE A 57 46.35 9.08 12.75
CA ILE A 57 47.58 8.91 11.96
C ILE A 57 48.56 8.06 12.75
N GLU A 58 49.01 6.94 12.19
CA GLU A 58 50.23 6.27 12.66
C GLU A 58 51.47 7.00 12.12
N ILE A 59 52.40 7.31 13.01
CA ILE A 59 53.66 7.95 12.68
C ILE A 59 54.81 7.01 13.05
N THR A 60 55.64 6.67 12.07
CA THR A 60 56.80 5.80 12.26
C THR A 60 58.10 6.55 12.01
N TRP A 61 59.13 6.25 12.81
CA TRP A 61 60.49 6.71 12.58
C TRP A 61 61.53 5.68 13.03
N LYS A 62 62.69 5.70 12.39
CA LYS A 62 63.83 4.88 12.81
C LYS A 62 64.54 5.49 14.01
N GLY A 63 64.80 4.65 15.01
CA GLY A 63 65.58 4.99 16.19
C GLY A 63 66.99 5.49 15.84
N VAL A 64 67.46 6.49 16.59
CA VAL A 64 68.76 7.13 16.42
C VAL A 64 69.65 6.75 17.60
N LYS A 65 70.90 6.40 17.30
CA LYS A 65 71.89 6.08 18.33
C LYS A 65 72.14 7.30 19.22
N ASP A 66 72.27 7.06 20.53
CA ASP A 66 72.55 8.07 21.56
C ASP A 66 71.43 9.10 21.80
N ALA A 67 70.25 8.91 21.18
CA ALA A 67 69.01 9.61 21.54
C ALA A 67 68.39 9.03 22.83
N GLN A 68 67.85 9.90 23.67
CA GLN A 68 67.14 9.60 24.92
C GLN A 68 65.63 9.78 24.81
N GLY A 69 65.18 10.54 23.81
CA GLY A 69 63.78 10.78 23.48
C GLY A 69 63.64 11.49 22.13
N TYR A 70 62.40 11.83 21.79
CA TYR A 70 62.04 12.54 20.57
C TYR A 70 61.02 13.61 20.92
N VAL A 71 61.06 14.75 20.24
CA VAL A 71 59.93 15.68 20.20
C VAL A 71 59.34 15.60 18.80
N LEU A 72 58.03 15.35 18.73
CA LEU A 72 57.24 15.26 17.51
C LEU A 72 56.13 16.31 17.57
N GLU A 73 55.89 16.98 16.45
CA GLU A 73 54.78 17.92 16.30
C GLU A 73 54.05 17.60 15.00
N ILE A 74 52.72 17.54 15.07
CA ILE A 74 51.85 17.57 13.90
C ILE A 74 51.05 18.88 13.88
N SER A 75 50.61 19.31 12.70
CA SER A 75 49.81 20.53 12.51
C SER A 75 48.93 20.42 11.27
N THR A 76 47.82 21.17 11.23
CA THR A 76 46.96 21.29 10.05
C THR A 76 47.51 22.24 8.98
N GLU A 77 48.64 22.91 9.24
CA GLU A 77 49.34 23.78 8.29
C GLU A 77 50.83 23.39 8.10
N PRO A 78 51.48 23.79 6.98
CA PRO A 78 52.86 23.45 6.72
C PRO A 78 53.83 24.03 7.77
N LEU A 79 54.57 23.14 8.45
CA LEU A 79 55.54 23.52 9.47
C LEU A 79 56.86 24.03 8.85
N SER A 80 57.50 25.00 9.51
CA SER A 80 58.81 25.55 9.13
C SER A 80 59.66 25.87 10.37
N ASN A 81 60.95 26.16 10.19
CA ASN A 81 61.84 26.54 11.30
C ASN A 81 61.49 27.90 11.94
N ASP A 82 60.70 28.74 11.25
CA ASP A 82 60.30 30.06 11.73
C ASP A 82 59.02 29.99 12.61
N ILE A 83 58.34 28.84 12.64
CA ILE A 83 57.18 28.55 13.48
C ILE A 83 57.65 27.85 14.75
N ALA A 84 57.41 28.45 15.92
CA ALA A 84 57.78 27.86 17.20
C ALA A 84 56.95 26.61 17.52
N LEU A 85 57.46 25.77 18.41
CA LEU A 85 56.81 24.52 18.83
C LEU A 85 55.45 24.82 19.48
N GLY A 86 54.37 24.28 18.92
CA GLY A 86 53.01 24.44 19.44
C GLY A 86 52.26 25.67 18.92
N GLU A 87 52.89 26.56 18.14
CA GLU A 87 52.25 27.80 17.64
C GLU A 87 51.49 27.62 16.31
N ALA A 88 51.69 26.50 15.62
CA ALA A 88 51.02 26.23 14.35
C ALA A 88 49.52 25.92 14.50
N ALA A 89 48.72 26.24 13.48
CA ALA A 89 47.30 25.95 13.46
C ALA A 89 47.04 24.43 13.63
N GLY A 90 46.18 24.08 14.59
CA GLY A 90 45.87 22.69 14.92
C GLY A 90 47.05 21.87 15.41
N SER A 91 48.07 22.52 16.01
CA SER A 91 49.28 21.83 16.48
C SER A 91 48.98 20.85 17.62
N GLN A 92 49.56 19.65 17.53
CA GLN A 92 49.66 18.70 18.65
C GLN A 92 51.13 18.28 18.81
N VAL A 93 51.63 18.34 20.05
CA VAL A 93 53.05 18.12 20.38
C VAL A 93 53.18 16.93 21.33
N PHE A 94 54.13 16.05 21.03
CA PHE A 94 54.40 14.80 21.74
C PHE A 94 55.88 14.68 22.09
N GLY A 95 56.19 14.07 23.23
CA GLY A 95 57.56 13.84 23.69
C GLY A 95 58.27 15.09 24.23
N ASN A 96 57.55 16.21 24.39
CA ASN A 96 58.08 17.42 25.01
C ASN A 96 58.17 17.26 26.55
N ASP A 97 58.93 18.14 27.21
CA ASP A 97 59.06 18.21 28.68
C ASP A 97 59.45 16.89 29.39
N GLY A 98 60.06 15.96 28.66
CA GLY A 98 60.54 14.67 29.19
C GLY A 98 59.59 13.48 29.00
N GLU A 99 58.45 13.67 28.32
CA GLU A 99 57.62 12.56 27.85
C GLU A 99 58.43 11.61 26.93
N LYS A 100 58.21 10.30 27.06
CA LYS A 100 58.88 9.29 26.23
C LYS A 100 57.92 8.69 25.21
N ILE A 101 58.08 9.10 23.96
CA ILE A 101 57.40 8.51 22.81
C ILE A 101 58.27 7.47 22.09
N SER A 102 57.63 6.51 21.43
CA SER A 102 58.24 5.43 20.66
C SER A 102 57.59 5.30 19.28
N SER A 103 58.30 4.75 18.31
CA SER A 103 57.75 4.38 17.00
C SER A 103 57.21 2.94 17.02
N PRO A 104 56.03 2.64 16.47
CA PRO A 104 55.03 3.59 15.95
C PRO A 104 54.35 4.41 17.07
N LEU A 105 53.94 5.64 16.73
CA LEU A 105 53.07 6.48 17.55
C LEU A 105 51.74 6.67 16.82
N THR A 106 50.63 6.23 17.40
CA THR A 106 49.28 6.53 16.90
C THR A 106 48.79 7.85 17.48
N VAL A 107 48.61 8.87 16.64
CA VAL A 107 47.96 10.12 17.03
C VAL A 107 46.46 10.02 16.78
N LYS A 108 45.67 10.31 17.81
CA LYS A 108 44.20 10.19 17.83
C LYS A 108 43.51 11.55 17.83
N GLU A 109 42.18 11.53 17.72
CA GLU A 109 41.33 12.72 17.86
C GLU A 109 41.71 13.86 16.90
N LEU A 110 42.05 13.49 15.67
CA LEU A 110 42.30 14.44 14.61
C LEU A 110 40.97 14.92 14.01
N LEU A 111 41.02 16.06 13.32
CA LEU A 111 39.88 16.49 12.52
C LEU A 111 39.73 15.53 11.32
N PRO A 112 38.52 15.06 10.99
CA PRO A 112 38.28 14.28 9.79
C PRO A 112 38.58 15.11 8.52
N GLU A 113 38.86 14.42 7.42
CA GLU A 113 39.15 15.01 6.10
C GLU A 113 40.21 16.13 6.07
N THR A 114 41.13 16.16 7.04
CA THR A 114 42.06 17.28 7.26
C THR A 114 43.49 16.87 6.90
N ASN A 115 44.23 17.76 6.24
CA ASN A 115 45.64 17.52 5.93
C ASN A 115 46.51 17.81 7.16
N TYR A 116 47.39 16.87 7.51
CA TYR A 116 48.35 17.02 8.59
C TYR A 116 49.78 16.96 8.05
N TYR A 117 50.59 17.91 8.54
CA TYR A 117 52.03 18.01 8.36
C TYR A 117 52.70 17.61 9.67
N ALA A 118 53.91 17.06 9.62
CA ALA A 118 54.64 16.72 10.85
C ALA A 118 56.13 17.02 10.76
N ARG A 119 56.73 17.29 11.93
CA ARG A 119 58.18 17.36 12.13
C ARG A 119 58.60 16.59 13.39
N ILE A 120 59.81 16.02 13.36
CA ILE A 120 60.40 15.29 14.49
C ILE A 120 61.86 15.73 14.71
N LYS A 121 62.29 15.79 15.97
CA LYS A 121 63.71 15.94 16.37
C LYS A 121 64.07 14.93 17.45
N ALA A 122 65.33 14.48 17.46
CA ALA A 122 65.87 13.62 18.51
C ALA A 122 66.49 14.45 19.64
N ILE A 123 66.32 14.01 20.88
CA ILE A 123 66.84 14.67 22.09
C ILE A 123 67.85 13.73 22.76
N GLY A 124 69.04 14.24 23.11
CA GLY A 124 70.06 13.55 23.91
C GLY A 124 70.49 14.40 25.11
N SER A 125 71.43 13.92 25.95
CA SER A 125 71.72 14.49 27.29
C SER A 125 71.87 16.02 27.36
N ASN A 126 72.51 16.63 26.36
CA ASN A 126 72.82 18.06 26.28
C ASN A 126 72.83 18.57 24.82
N LYS A 127 72.27 17.81 23.88
CA LYS A 127 72.34 18.07 22.42
C LYS A 127 71.05 17.55 21.76
N GLU A 128 70.47 18.33 20.86
CA GLU A 128 69.29 17.95 20.06
C GLU A 128 69.68 17.75 18.58
N SER A 129 68.80 17.19 17.75
CA SER A 129 68.95 17.22 16.29
C SER A 129 68.32 18.47 15.66
N TYR A 130 68.51 18.68 14.36
CA TYR A 130 67.59 19.54 13.61
C TYR A 130 66.21 18.86 13.48
N TRP A 131 65.20 19.68 13.21
CA TRP A 131 63.89 19.20 12.76
C TRP A 131 64.00 18.46 11.43
N VAL A 132 63.29 17.34 11.36
CA VAL A 132 63.12 16.51 10.17
C VAL A 132 61.64 16.56 9.83
N TYR A 133 61.32 17.02 8.63
CA TYR A 133 59.94 17.21 8.17
C TYR A 133 59.49 16.00 7.36
N ALA A 134 58.23 15.59 7.52
CA ALA A 134 57.62 14.55 6.70
C ALA A 134 57.74 14.94 5.20
N GLU A 135 58.02 13.98 4.32
CA GLU A 135 58.16 14.27 2.88
C GLU A 135 56.84 14.82 2.28
N LYS A 136 55.70 14.34 2.81
CA LYS A 136 54.35 14.69 2.38
C LYS A 136 53.45 14.84 3.59
N SER A 137 52.44 15.71 3.49
CA SER A 137 51.28 15.67 4.37
C SER A 137 50.44 14.42 4.10
N VAL A 138 49.67 14.00 5.10
CA VAL A 138 48.63 12.98 4.93
C VAL A 138 47.27 13.60 5.24
N LYS A 139 46.23 13.21 4.50
CA LYS A 139 44.85 13.62 4.78
C LYS A 139 44.19 12.53 5.62
N THR A 140 43.58 12.87 6.75
CA THR A 140 42.73 11.94 7.50
C THR A 140 41.50 11.53 6.68
N THR A 141 40.97 10.34 6.94
CA THR A 141 39.74 9.84 6.30
C THR A 141 38.51 10.65 6.74
N LYS A 142 37.36 10.40 6.09
CA LYS A 142 36.06 10.86 6.59
C LYS A 142 35.55 9.82 7.59
N GLU A 143 35.23 10.25 8.80
CA GLU A 143 34.72 9.35 9.83
C GLU A 143 33.23 9.01 9.61
N GLN A 144 32.93 7.74 9.86
CA GLN A 144 31.58 7.26 10.14
C GLN A 144 31.67 6.33 11.34
N LEU A 145 31.57 6.91 12.54
CA LEU A 145 31.55 6.12 13.78
C LEU A 145 30.17 5.51 14.09
N LEU A 146 29.10 6.03 13.50
CA LEU A 146 27.74 5.50 13.70
C LEU A 146 27.53 4.24 12.86
N GLU A 147 27.02 3.19 13.50
CA GLU A 147 26.51 2.01 12.81
C GLU A 147 25.13 2.31 12.19
N ILE A 148 24.77 1.57 11.14
CA ILE A 148 23.47 1.72 10.48
C ILE A 148 22.44 0.85 11.22
N PRO A 149 21.42 1.43 11.88
CA PRO A 149 20.41 0.68 12.59
C PRO A 149 19.52 -0.11 11.63
N THR A 150 18.91 -1.21 12.12
CA THR A 150 18.03 -2.05 11.30
C THR A 150 16.73 -2.44 12.01
N GLU A 151 15.66 -2.65 11.26
CA GLU A 151 14.40 -3.21 11.79
C GLU A 151 14.59 -4.65 12.28
N ASP A 152 15.36 -5.48 11.57
CA ASP A 152 15.63 -6.88 11.93
C ASP A 152 16.33 -7.06 13.29
N ALA A 153 17.18 -6.09 13.69
CA ALA A 153 17.81 -6.05 15.01
C ALA A 153 16.92 -5.44 16.11
N GLY A 154 15.77 -4.86 15.74
CA GLY A 154 14.89 -4.11 16.64
C GLY A 154 15.38 -2.70 16.97
N ASP A 155 16.33 -2.17 16.21
CA ASP A 155 16.83 -0.80 16.42
C ASP A 155 15.83 0.24 15.92
N ILE A 156 15.15 -0.06 14.81
CA ILE A 156 14.15 0.81 14.21
C ILE A 156 12.76 0.28 14.57
N THR A 157 11.91 1.13 15.13
CA THR A 157 10.47 0.88 15.28
C THR A 157 9.67 2.03 14.66
N LYS A 158 8.34 1.99 14.79
CA LYS A 158 7.47 3.11 14.38
C LYS A 158 7.66 4.39 15.21
N GLU A 159 8.22 4.30 16.41
CA GLU A 159 8.30 5.40 17.39
C GLU A 159 9.70 5.57 18.02
N SER A 160 10.67 4.74 17.65
CA SER A 160 12.01 4.77 18.23
C SER A 160 13.10 4.43 17.21
N ILE A 161 14.28 5.00 17.41
CA ILE A 161 15.51 4.61 16.74
C ILE A 161 16.58 4.40 17.82
N ARG A 162 17.15 3.21 17.90
CA ARG A 162 18.41 2.94 18.58
C ARG A 162 19.56 3.24 17.63
N VAL A 163 20.61 3.87 18.14
CA VAL A 163 21.89 3.99 17.44
C VAL A 163 23.01 3.38 18.28
N SER A 164 24.06 2.93 17.62
CA SER A 164 25.31 2.47 18.21
C SER A 164 26.49 3.13 17.49
N TRP A 165 27.64 3.18 18.16
CA TRP A 165 28.88 3.70 17.59
C TRP A 165 30.11 2.92 18.02
N MET A 166 31.21 3.11 17.28
CA MET A 166 32.49 2.43 17.53
C MET A 166 33.02 2.66 18.96
N GLU A 167 33.29 1.55 19.67
CA GLU A 167 33.82 1.55 21.03
C GLU A 167 35.16 2.28 21.15
N GLY A 168 35.40 2.92 22.31
CA GLY A 168 36.68 3.57 22.62
C GLY A 168 36.92 4.91 21.91
N CYS A 169 35.90 5.46 21.25
CA CYS A 169 35.95 6.79 20.64
C CYS A 169 35.38 7.87 21.56
N ASN A 170 36.07 9.02 21.64
CA ASN A 170 35.59 10.17 22.41
C ASN A 170 34.41 10.87 21.70
N VAL A 171 33.27 10.93 22.36
CA VAL A 171 31.99 11.50 21.91
C VAL A 171 31.31 12.25 23.07
N THR A 172 30.49 13.26 22.74
CA THR A 172 29.87 14.16 23.73
C THR A 172 28.37 14.34 23.55
N ALA A 173 27.86 14.21 22.33
CA ALA A 173 26.46 14.49 22.02
C ALA A 173 25.98 13.73 20.77
N LEU A 174 24.67 13.57 20.66
CA LEU A 174 23.96 13.22 19.45
C LEU A 174 23.03 14.37 19.07
N HIS A 175 22.99 14.73 17.79
CA HIS A 175 22.01 15.64 17.21
C HIS A 175 21.08 14.85 16.29
N ILE A 176 19.78 15.04 16.40
CA ILE A 176 18.76 14.38 15.58
C ILE A 176 17.80 15.43 15.01
N SER A 177 17.53 15.34 13.71
CA SER A 177 16.63 16.26 13.02
C SER A 177 15.77 15.57 11.96
N SER A 178 14.57 16.10 11.72
CA SER A 178 13.73 15.78 10.57
C SER A 178 13.21 17.05 9.92
N ASN A 179 13.38 17.13 8.60
CA ASN A 179 12.83 18.21 7.77
C ASN A 179 11.44 17.85 7.20
N SER A 180 10.75 16.86 7.78
CA SER A 180 9.38 16.51 7.37
C SER A 180 8.44 17.70 7.58
N ALA A 181 7.63 18.02 6.56
CA ALA A 181 6.63 19.08 6.66
C ALA A 181 5.51 18.73 7.65
N SER A 182 5.26 17.44 7.88
CA SER A 182 4.20 16.93 8.76
C SER A 182 4.67 16.56 10.17
N ALA A 183 5.98 16.38 10.35
CA ALA A 183 6.61 16.06 11.62
C ALA A 183 8.03 16.68 11.72
N PRO A 184 8.16 18.02 11.71
CA PRO A 184 9.45 18.67 11.87
C PRO A 184 10.00 18.41 13.28
N TYR A 185 11.28 18.10 13.39
CA TYR A 185 11.93 17.73 14.64
C TYR A 185 13.39 18.18 14.63
N GLU A 186 13.92 18.66 15.76
CA GLU A 186 15.32 19.05 15.92
C GLU A 186 15.67 19.05 17.42
N GLU A 187 16.59 18.18 17.84
CA GLU A 187 17.01 18.07 19.24
C GLU A 187 18.46 17.58 19.37
N THR A 188 19.15 18.04 20.42
CA THR A 188 20.53 17.63 20.74
C THR A 188 20.59 17.04 22.14
N PHE A 189 21.01 15.79 22.22
CA PHE A 189 21.16 15.02 23.45
C PHE A 189 22.63 15.01 23.86
N ILE A 190 22.94 15.47 25.07
CA ILE A 190 24.28 15.34 25.65
C ILE A 190 24.42 13.92 26.21
N LEU A 191 25.46 13.20 25.79
CA LEU A 191 25.69 11.82 26.22
C LEU A 191 26.17 11.78 27.67
N GLU A 192 25.45 11.03 28.51
CA GLU A 192 25.88 10.72 29.87
C GLU A 192 26.96 9.64 29.86
N GLU A 193 27.61 9.41 31.01
CA GLU A 193 28.67 8.38 31.11
C GLU A 193 28.12 6.98 30.82
N ALA A 194 26.86 6.69 31.16
CA ALA A 194 26.20 5.42 30.86
C ALA A 194 26.04 5.18 29.35
N ASP A 195 25.71 6.22 28.56
CA ASP A 195 25.57 6.11 27.11
C ASP A 195 26.93 5.87 26.45
N LYS A 196 27.98 6.54 26.96
CA LYS A 196 29.37 6.36 26.51
C LYS A 196 29.92 4.97 26.83
N GLU A 197 29.62 4.45 28.03
CA GLU A 197 29.96 3.07 28.42
C GLU A 197 29.19 2.03 27.58
N ALA A 198 27.92 2.30 27.24
CA ALA A 198 27.11 1.41 26.41
C ALA A 198 27.42 1.50 24.90
N CYS A 199 28.08 2.57 24.45
CA CYS A 199 28.29 2.91 23.04
C CYS A 199 27.00 2.90 22.19
N SER A 200 25.87 3.25 22.83
CA SER A 200 24.54 3.22 22.22
C SER A 200 23.60 4.23 22.89
N PHE A 201 22.63 4.73 22.13
CA PHE A 201 21.57 5.62 22.60
C PHE A 201 20.23 5.23 21.97
N LEU A 202 19.12 5.46 22.68
CA LEU A 202 17.76 5.20 22.19
C LEU A 202 16.98 6.52 22.11
N PHE A 203 16.60 6.91 20.90
CA PHE A 203 15.60 7.95 20.67
C PHE A 203 14.20 7.33 20.75
N GLU A 204 13.30 7.92 21.53
CA GLU A 204 11.90 7.51 21.71
C GLU A 204 10.95 8.67 21.35
N GLY A 205 9.67 8.37 21.11
CA GLY A 205 8.66 9.40 20.80
C GLY A 205 8.77 9.99 19.39
N LEU A 206 9.44 9.29 18.48
CA LEU A 206 9.59 9.68 17.08
C LEU A 206 8.29 9.43 16.29
N SER A 207 8.12 10.14 15.18
CA SER A 207 6.97 9.96 14.29
C SER A 207 7.19 8.81 13.32
N SER A 208 6.18 7.98 13.12
CA SER A 208 6.17 6.86 12.15
C SER A 208 6.41 7.31 10.71
N LEU A 209 7.02 6.45 9.89
CA LEU A 209 7.36 6.68 8.48
C LEU A 209 8.17 7.96 8.19
N THR A 210 8.91 8.49 9.17
CA THR A 210 9.58 9.80 9.07
C THR A 210 11.09 9.61 8.93
N GLU A 211 11.72 10.25 7.94
CA GLU A 211 13.17 10.26 7.80
C GLU A 211 13.79 11.21 8.84
N TYR A 212 14.73 10.69 9.62
CA TYR A 212 15.57 11.41 10.55
C TYR A 212 17.03 11.40 10.06
N THR A 213 17.71 12.53 10.21
CA THR A 213 19.17 12.64 10.09
C THR A 213 19.75 12.71 11.50
N ILE A 214 20.68 11.80 11.82
CA ILE A 214 21.31 11.68 13.14
C ILE A 214 22.82 11.90 12.97
N GLU A 215 23.38 12.78 13.79
CA GLU A 215 24.80 13.17 13.80
C GLU A 215 25.41 12.87 15.17
N LEU A 216 26.57 12.22 15.19
CA LEU A 216 27.34 11.96 16.41
C LEU A 216 28.46 12.98 16.53
N LEU A 217 28.58 13.64 17.68
CA LEU A 217 29.49 14.77 17.88
C LEU A 217 30.54 14.49 18.96
N ASN A 218 31.74 15.02 18.74
CA ASN A 218 32.72 15.33 19.78
C ASN A 218 32.87 16.86 19.86
N ASN A 219 32.26 17.47 20.87
CA ASN A 219 32.03 18.90 20.98
C ASN A 219 31.33 19.44 19.72
N ASN A 220 32.02 20.19 18.86
CA ASN A 220 31.50 20.74 17.61
C ASN A 220 31.94 19.95 16.36
N ILE A 221 32.63 18.82 16.53
CA ILE A 221 33.16 18.00 15.43
C ILE A 221 32.19 16.84 15.18
N ILE A 222 31.62 16.78 13.98
CA ILE A 222 30.81 15.63 13.54
C ILE A 222 31.74 14.43 13.27
N ARG A 223 31.45 13.31 13.92
CA ARG A 223 32.19 12.03 13.87
C ARG A 223 31.44 10.93 13.11
N GLY A 224 30.17 11.16 12.80
CA GLY A 224 29.33 10.25 12.02
C GLY A 224 27.99 10.91 11.71
N THR A 225 27.38 10.49 10.59
CA THR A 225 26.06 10.98 10.15
C THR A 225 25.31 9.85 9.46
N ILE A 226 24.11 9.53 9.92
CA ILE A 226 23.22 8.56 9.28
C ILE A 226 21.89 9.20 8.91
N LYS A 227 21.22 8.61 7.92
CA LYS A 227 19.80 8.85 7.61
C LYS A 227 19.05 7.55 7.82
N VAL A 228 17.93 7.63 8.50
CA VAL A 228 17.14 6.47 8.93
C VAL A 228 15.67 6.87 8.97
N THR A 229 14.80 5.99 8.48
CA THR A 229 13.36 6.19 8.49
C THR A 229 12.75 5.27 9.54
N THR A 230 11.89 5.80 10.41
CA THR A 230 11.10 4.98 11.35
C THR A 230 10.18 4.04 10.59
N ALA A 231 9.95 2.85 11.15
CA ALA A 231 9.12 1.83 10.51
C ALA A 231 7.66 2.27 10.34
N GLN A 232 6.89 1.53 9.54
CA GLN A 232 5.44 1.69 9.50
C GLN A 232 4.82 1.24 10.83
N GLY A 233 3.83 1.98 11.32
CA GLY A 233 3.02 1.57 12.48
C GLY A 233 1.94 0.54 12.13
N GLU A 234 1.16 0.14 13.14
CA GLU A 234 -0.12 -0.51 12.89
C GLU A 234 -1.07 0.44 12.15
N MET A 235 -2.06 -0.13 11.46
CA MET A 235 -3.07 0.67 10.76
C MET A 235 -3.89 1.49 11.76
N ILE A 236 -3.91 2.80 11.60
CA ILE A 236 -4.71 3.70 12.44
C ILE A 236 -6.19 3.54 12.10
N GLU A 237 -7.03 3.62 13.14
CA GLU A 237 -8.47 3.68 12.98
C GLU A 237 -8.87 4.99 12.29
N VAL A 238 -9.76 4.88 11.30
CA VAL A 238 -10.36 6.01 10.60
C VAL A 238 -11.87 5.91 10.77
N THR A 239 -12.47 6.94 11.33
CA THR A 239 -13.90 6.99 11.63
C THR A 239 -14.67 7.70 10.52
N VAL A 240 -15.98 7.44 10.43
CA VAL A 240 -16.93 8.24 9.65
C VAL A 240 -17.82 8.96 10.66
N ASP A 241 -17.55 10.25 10.87
CA ASP A 241 -18.17 11.07 11.91
C ASP A 241 -19.55 11.60 11.47
N GLU A 242 -19.65 11.98 10.19
CA GLU A 242 -20.89 12.40 9.55
C GLU A 242 -20.98 11.74 8.18
N LEU A 243 -22.19 11.32 7.80
CA LEU A 243 -22.45 10.63 6.54
C LEU A 243 -23.77 11.13 5.97
N THR A 244 -23.80 11.39 4.66
CA THR A 244 -25.01 11.75 3.92
C THR A 244 -25.06 11.00 2.59
N HIS A 245 -26.04 11.33 1.74
CA HIS A 245 -26.12 10.80 0.39
C HIS A 245 -25.04 11.35 -0.56
N ASN A 246 -24.36 12.46 -0.24
CA ASN A 246 -23.38 13.09 -1.13
C ASN A 246 -22.11 13.62 -0.44
N SER A 247 -21.95 13.39 0.86
CA SER A 247 -20.80 13.80 1.66
C SER A 247 -20.48 12.79 2.75
N ALA A 248 -19.23 12.81 3.20
CA ALA A 248 -18.79 12.09 4.39
C ALA A 248 -17.68 12.89 5.08
N THR A 249 -17.71 12.96 6.41
CA THR A 249 -16.67 13.56 7.25
C THR A 249 -15.95 12.45 7.98
N PHE A 250 -14.62 12.48 7.96
CA PHE A 250 -13.75 11.48 8.57
C PHE A 250 -12.85 12.13 9.64
N SER A 251 -12.44 11.34 10.63
CA SER A 251 -11.34 11.70 11.54
C SER A 251 -10.48 10.50 11.92
N TRP A 252 -9.24 10.79 12.31
CA TRP A 252 -8.22 9.80 12.69
C TRP A 252 -7.19 10.43 13.64
N VAL A 253 -6.32 9.62 14.25
CA VAL A 253 -5.55 9.99 15.45
C VAL A 253 -4.22 10.73 15.20
N GLU A 254 -3.62 10.62 14.02
CA GLU A 254 -2.28 11.17 13.70
C GLU A 254 -2.29 12.04 12.44
N ALA A 255 -1.42 13.04 12.35
CA ALA A 255 -1.32 13.88 11.16
C ALA A 255 -0.87 13.06 9.92
N ALA A 256 -1.60 13.19 8.82
CA ALA A 256 -1.35 12.54 7.54
C ALA A 256 -1.33 13.55 6.39
N ASP A 257 -0.64 13.24 5.30
CA ASP A 257 -0.25 14.20 4.27
C ASP A 257 -1.25 14.26 3.10
N ALA A 258 -1.86 13.12 2.79
CA ALA A 258 -2.70 12.92 1.63
C ALA A 258 -3.83 11.92 1.90
N TYR A 259 -4.79 11.86 0.96
CA TYR A 259 -5.86 10.88 0.96
C TYR A 259 -6.10 10.29 -0.43
N THR A 260 -6.77 9.14 -0.47
CA THR A 260 -7.56 8.71 -1.64
C THR A 260 -9.01 8.52 -1.22
N LEU A 261 -9.94 8.76 -2.16
CA LEU A 261 -11.34 8.43 -1.99
C LEU A 261 -11.86 7.83 -3.29
N ILE A 262 -12.01 6.49 -3.31
CA ILE A 262 -12.38 5.76 -4.52
C ILE A 262 -13.64 4.92 -4.31
N PRO A 263 -14.52 4.78 -5.33
CA PRO A 263 -15.63 3.84 -5.27
C PRO A 263 -15.13 2.39 -5.16
N GLY A 264 -15.75 1.61 -4.25
CA GLY A 264 -15.39 0.22 -3.96
C GLY A 264 -14.83 0.01 -2.54
N GLU A 265 -14.43 -1.22 -2.25
CA GLU A 265 -14.04 -1.71 -0.91
C GLU A 265 -12.52 -1.82 -0.71
N ASN A 266 -11.72 -1.66 -1.77
CA ASN A 266 -10.27 -1.83 -1.71
C ASN A 266 -9.59 -0.46 -1.51
N PRO A 267 -8.75 -0.28 -0.48
CA PRO A 267 -7.95 0.94 -0.32
C PRO A 267 -6.82 1.00 -1.35
N THR A 268 -6.34 2.21 -1.66
CA THR A 268 -5.18 2.42 -2.55
C THR A 268 -4.43 3.70 -2.21
N ALA A 269 -3.14 3.75 -2.52
CA ALA A 269 -2.34 4.99 -2.53
C ALA A 269 -2.21 5.62 -3.93
N ASP A 270 -2.63 4.90 -4.98
CA ASP A 270 -2.55 5.39 -6.35
C ASP A 270 -3.50 6.58 -6.57
N GLY A 271 -2.95 7.69 -7.07
CA GLY A 271 -3.71 8.91 -7.31
C GLY A 271 -4.03 9.73 -6.06
N ALA A 272 -3.25 9.57 -4.97
CA ALA A 272 -3.42 10.33 -3.75
C ALA A 272 -3.39 11.86 -3.95
N GLU A 273 -4.33 12.55 -3.30
CA GLU A 273 -4.44 14.01 -3.28
C GLU A 273 -3.96 14.56 -1.93
N ALA A 274 -3.18 15.64 -1.94
CA ALA A 274 -2.77 16.31 -0.71
C ALA A 274 -3.97 16.99 -0.02
N PHE A 275 -4.01 16.95 1.31
CA PHE A 275 -5.07 17.64 2.05
C PHE A 275 -5.02 19.18 1.83
N PRO A 276 -6.17 19.88 1.73
CA PRO A 276 -6.20 21.30 1.33
C PRO A 276 -5.43 22.29 2.23
N ALA A 277 -5.11 21.91 3.46
CA ALA A 277 -4.38 22.73 4.42
C ALA A 277 -2.95 22.23 4.70
N GLY A 278 -2.46 21.25 3.94
CA GLY A 278 -1.37 20.38 4.40
C GLY A 278 -1.89 19.35 5.40
N SER A 279 -1.00 18.78 6.21
CA SER A 279 -1.30 17.59 6.98
C SER A 279 -2.47 17.76 7.96
N ALA A 280 -3.36 16.77 7.99
CA ALA A 280 -4.66 16.84 8.68
C ALA A 280 -4.93 15.60 9.54
N THR A 281 -5.93 15.72 10.43
CA THR A 281 -6.54 14.63 11.22
C THR A 281 -8.05 14.48 10.97
N THR A 282 -8.59 15.28 10.05
CA THR A 282 -10.00 15.23 9.63
C THR A 282 -10.15 15.73 8.20
N PHE A 283 -11.16 15.23 7.49
CA PHE A 283 -11.47 15.63 6.12
C PHE A 283 -12.97 15.45 5.82
N THR A 284 -13.56 16.40 5.08
CA THR A 284 -14.93 16.27 4.57
C THR A 284 -14.92 16.15 3.06
N ALA A 285 -15.30 14.97 2.57
CA ALA A 285 -15.56 14.74 1.16
C ALA A 285 -16.96 15.25 0.78
N SER A 286 -17.13 15.69 -0.46
CA SER A 286 -18.39 16.22 -1.00
C SER A 286 -18.54 15.87 -2.48
N ASN A 287 -19.76 15.97 -3.01
CA ASN A 287 -20.12 15.55 -4.38
C ASN A 287 -19.94 14.04 -4.62
N LEU A 288 -20.16 13.24 -3.58
CA LEU A 288 -20.21 11.77 -3.69
C LEU A 288 -21.53 11.35 -4.34
N ASN A 289 -21.53 10.21 -5.02
CA ASN A 289 -22.75 9.60 -5.54
C ASN A 289 -23.51 8.91 -4.39
N SER A 290 -24.84 8.95 -4.41
CA SER A 290 -25.68 8.31 -3.40
C SER A 290 -25.71 6.78 -3.51
N SER A 291 -25.95 6.09 -2.39
CA SER A 291 -25.98 4.63 -2.28
C SER A 291 -24.83 3.93 -3.01
N THR A 292 -23.63 4.42 -2.75
CA THR A 292 -22.39 3.98 -3.41
C THR A 292 -21.35 3.70 -2.34
N THR A 293 -20.78 2.49 -2.39
CA THR A 293 -19.66 2.11 -1.52
C THR A 293 -18.40 2.85 -1.96
N TYR A 294 -17.71 3.46 -1.00
CA TYR A 294 -16.43 4.13 -1.16
C TYR A 294 -15.44 3.60 -0.12
N THR A 295 -14.15 3.68 -0.45
CA THR A 295 -13.06 3.54 0.52
C THR A 295 -12.26 4.83 0.57
N PHE A 296 -12.19 5.41 1.77
CA PHE A 296 -11.34 6.55 2.10
C PHE A 296 -10.04 6.01 2.71
N SER A 297 -8.90 6.34 2.13
CA SER A 297 -7.58 5.92 2.63
C SER A 297 -6.77 7.15 3.07
N VAL A 298 -6.19 7.08 4.26
CA VAL A 298 -5.32 8.09 4.87
C VAL A 298 -3.87 7.73 4.58
N ILE A 299 -3.09 8.66 4.04
CA ILE A 299 -1.76 8.40 3.47
C ILE A 299 -0.72 9.32 4.10
N LYS A 300 0.40 8.74 4.55
CA LYS A 300 1.55 9.43 5.13
C LYS A 300 2.81 8.98 4.40
N ASN A 301 3.61 9.92 3.90
CA ASN A 301 4.83 9.65 3.10
C ASN A 301 4.66 8.58 2.00
N GLY A 302 3.48 8.55 1.35
CA GLY A 302 3.16 7.64 0.24
C GLY A 302 2.66 6.24 0.63
N ALA A 303 2.66 5.88 1.92
CA ALA A 303 2.07 4.64 2.42
C ALA A 303 0.67 4.88 3.01
N ILE A 304 -0.23 3.90 2.86
CA ILE A 304 -1.53 3.93 3.52
C ILE A 304 -1.31 3.62 5.00
N VAL A 305 -1.70 4.55 5.88
CA VAL A 305 -1.59 4.40 7.34
C VAL A 305 -2.92 4.07 8.00
N GLY A 306 -4.05 4.36 7.34
CA GLY A 306 -5.40 4.02 7.82
C GLY A 306 -6.38 4.01 6.65
N TYR A 307 -7.51 3.33 6.77
CA TYR A 307 -8.61 3.43 5.80
C TYR A 307 -9.95 3.06 6.43
N VAL A 308 -11.04 3.51 5.80
CA VAL A 308 -12.40 3.08 6.12
C VAL A 308 -13.22 2.90 4.85
N THR A 309 -14.01 1.82 4.81
CA THR A 309 -14.99 1.55 3.75
C THR A 309 -16.38 1.89 4.27
N PHE A 310 -17.15 2.66 3.50
CA PHE A 310 -18.47 3.15 3.89
C PHE A 310 -19.40 3.20 2.65
N GLU A 311 -20.71 3.29 2.86
CA GLU A 311 -21.68 3.49 1.78
C GLU A 311 -22.43 4.81 2.02
N THR A 312 -22.48 5.69 1.03
CA THR A 312 -23.29 6.91 1.10
C THR A 312 -24.78 6.60 1.24
N GLU A 313 -25.52 7.46 1.91
CA GLU A 313 -26.97 7.28 2.07
C GLU A 313 -27.73 7.35 0.73
N TYR A 314 -29.02 6.99 0.75
CA TYR A 314 -29.90 7.16 -0.40
C TYR A 314 -30.37 8.61 -0.54
N GLU A 315 -30.21 9.18 -1.74
CA GLU A 315 -30.79 10.48 -2.09
C GLU A 315 -32.30 10.32 -2.32
N ALA A 316 -33.04 10.35 -1.22
CA ALA A 316 -34.49 10.22 -1.25
C ALA A 316 -35.14 11.43 -1.97
N PRO A 317 -36.08 11.22 -2.90
CA PRO A 317 -36.75 12.31 -3.61
C PRO A 317 -37.44 13.31 -2.68
N ALA A 318 -37.28 14.61 -2.96
CA ALA A 318 -37.82 15.69 -2.11
C ALA A 318 -39.36 15.75 -2.05
N ASN A 319 -40.04 15.09 -2.99
CA ASN A 319 -41.50 14.91 -3.07
C ASN A 319 -42.00 13.62 -2.39
N ALA A 320 -41.14 12.86 -1.70
CA ALA A 320 -41.51 11.60 -1.10
C ALA A 320 -42.64 11.71 -0.07
N VAL A 321 -43.66 10.87 -0.22
CA VAL A 321 -44.78 10.72 0.72
C VAL A 321 -44.58 9.45 1.53
N GLN A 322 -44.76 9.52 2.85
CA GLN A 322 -44.65 8.35 3.72
C GLN A 322 -45.90 7.47 3.65
N ILE A 323 -45.68 6.16 3.50
CA ILE A 323 -46.70 5.13 3.32
C ILE A 323 -46.54 4.08 4.42
N ASN A 324 -47.62 3.82 5.16
CA ASN A 324 -47.67 2.86 6.26
C ASN A 324 -48.82 1.83 6.12
N SER A 325 -49.56 1.85 4.99
CA SER A 325 -50.62 0.90 4.70
C SER A 325 -50.71 0.59 3.21
N GLY A 326 -51.20 -0.62 2.88
CA GLY A 326 -51.46 -1.03 1.50
C GLY A 326 -52.50 -0.16 0.79
N ILE A 327 -53.47 0.37 1.54
CA ILE A 327 -54.52 1.25 1.02
C ILE A 327 -53.94 2.61 0.60
N ASP A 328 -53.01 3.17 1.38
CA ASP A 328 -52.36 4.43 1.02
C ASP A 328 -51.43 4.25 -0.19
N PHE A 329 -50.75 3.10 -0.28
CA PHE A 329 -49.97 2.69 -1.44
C PHE A 329 -50.83 2.58 -2.71
N GLU A 330 -51.94 1.82 -2.67
CA GLU A 330 -52.85 1.65 -3.79
C GLU A 330 -53.47 3.00 -4.22
N ASN A 331 -53.86 3.84 -3.26
CA ASN A 331 -54.39 5.17 -3.55
C ASN A 331 -53.36 6.08 -4.25
N ALA A 332 -52.11 6.10 -3.78
CA ALA A 332 -51.04 6.93 -4.34
C ALA A 332 -50.66 6.51 -5.77
N ILE A 333 -50.66 5.20 -6.06
CA ILE A 333 -50.31 4.65 -7.37
C ILE A 333 -51.47 4.70 -8.37
N THR A 334 -52.70 4.48 -7.91
CA THR A 334 -53.89 4.43 -8.78
C THR A 334 -54.43 5.82 -9.12
N ASN A 335 -54.30 6.79 -8.22
CA ASN A 335 -54.75 8.17 -8.42
C ASN A 335 -53.61 9.17 -8.65
N GLY A 336 -52.35 8.71 -8.63
CA GLY A 336 -51.17 9.55 -8.81
C GLY A 336 -51.02 10.13 -10.22
N SER A 337 -50.19 11.17 -10.31
CA SER A 337 -49.88 11.90 -11.54
C SER A 337 -48.50 12.56 -11.43
N GLY A 338 -47.78 12.67 -12.55
CA GLY A 338 -46.43 13.24 -12.58
C GLY A 338 -45.38 12.33 -11.94
N ASP A 339 -44.44 12.92 -11.22
CA ASP A 339 -43.42 12.19 -10.44
C ASP A 339 -43.95 11.87 -9.03
N VAL A 340 -44.01 10.57 -8.72
CA VAL A 340 -44.53 10.02 -7.47
C VAL A 340 -43.42 9.30 -6.73
N ALA A 341 -43.12 9.73 -5.51
CA ALA A 341 -42.14 9.09 -4.64
C ALA A 341 -42.82 8.63 -3.33
N LEU A 342 -42.58 7.38 -2.94
CA LEU A 342 -43.24 6.70 -1.81
C LEU A 342 -42.17 6.12 -0.87
N GLU A 343 -42.09 6.66 0.34
CA GLU A 343 -41.26 6.12 1.41
C GLU A 343 -42.09 5.12 2.23
N ILE A 344 -41.80 3.83 2.11
CA ILE A 344 -42.44 2.78 2.91
C ILE A 344 -41.82 2.80 4.31
N ILE A 345 -42.64 3.11 5.32
CA ILE A 345 -42.22 3.27 6.72
C ILE A 345 -42.81 2.20 7.66
N GLY A 346 -43.44 1.16 7.11
CA GLY A 346 -43.99 0.02 7.83
C GLY A 346 -44.45 -1.08 6.89
N ASP A 347 -44.76 -2.26 7.44
CA ASP A 347 -45.19 -3.43 6.66
C ASP A 347 -46.51 -3.16 5.91
N ILE A 348 -46.51 -3.36 4.58
CA ILE A 348 -47.70 -3.19 3.74
C ILE A 348 -48.02 -4.44 2.91
N GLU A 349 -49.31 -4.69 2.66
CA GLU A 349 -49.80 -5.70 1.71
C GLU A 349 -50.30 -4.98 0.44
N VAL A 350 -49.93 -5.49 -0.74
CA VAL A 350 -50.25 -4.90 -2.05
C VAL A 350 -51.00 -5.91 -2.91
N GLU A 351 -52.30 -5.68 -3.07
CA GLU A 351 -53.23 -6.53 -3.82
C GLU A 351 -52.97 -6.49 -5.33
N SER A 352 -53.27 -7.57 -6.06
CA SER A 352 -53.11 -7.64 -7.52
C SER A 352 -54.02 -6.71 -8.34
N SER A 353 -54.98 -6.04 -7.69
CA SER A 353 -55.77 -4.94 -8.26
C SER A 353 -54.95 -3.65 -8.46
N THR A 354 -53.85 -3.47 -7.72
CA THR A 354 -53.04 -2.25 -7.72
C THR A 354 -52.45 -2.01 -9.11
N LYS A 355 -52.80 -0.88 -9.76
CA LYS A 355 -52.27 -0.54 -11.09
C LYS A 355 -51.73 0.88 -11.16
N ILE A 356 -50.52 1.03 -11.71
CA ILE A 356 -49.90 2.32 -12.01
C ILE A 356 -50.82 3.13 -12.95
N SER A 357 -51.23 4.32 -12.50
CA SER A 357 -51.98 5.32 -13.26
C SER A 357 -51.25 5.72 -14.55
N GLU A 358 -52.00 5.91 -15.64
CA GLU A 358 -51.47 6.43 -16.92
C GLU A 358 -50.92 7.86 -16.82
N ASN A 359 -51.23 8.58 -15.74
CA ASN A 359 -50.77 9.93 -15.49
C ASN A 359 -49.41 9.98 -14.75
N ILE A 360 -48.93 8.86 -14.19
CA ILE A 360 -47.63 8.80 -13.50
C ILE A 360 -46.52 8.71 -14.54
N THR A 361 -45.67 9.73 -14.57
CA THR A 361 -44.52 9.84 -15.46
C THR A 361 -43.25 9.30 -14.83
N SER A 362 -43.17 9.20 -13.50
CA SER A 362 -42.07 8.55 -12.76
C SER A 362 -42.59 8.02 -11.42
N LEU A 363 -42.16 6.83 -11.02
CA LEU A 363 -42.49 6.19 -9.74
C LEU A 363 -41.20 5.78 -9.03
N THR A 364 -41.07 6.18 -7.77
CA THR A 364 -40.01 5.73 -6.85
C THR A 364 -40.67 5.15 -5.61
N VAL A 365 -40.35 3.91 -5.25
CA VAL A 365 -40.80 3.24 -4.03
C VAL A 365 -39.55 2.81 -3.26
N PHE A 366 -39.40 3.27 -2.02
CA PHE A 366 -38.16 3.03 -1.27
C PHE A 366 -38.40 2.94 0.23
N SER A 367 -37.42 2.43 0.98
CA SER A 367 -37.35 2.64 2.43
C SER A 367 -35.95 3.09 2.87
N ARG A 368 -35.85 3.74 4.03
CA ARG A 368 -34.59 4.22 4.61
C ARG A 368 -34.20 3.36 5.83
N GLY A 369 -32.90 3.34 6.13
CA GLY A 369 -32.33 2.62 7.27
C GLY A 369 -31.83 1.21 6.93
N GLU A 370 -31.15 0.59 7.89
CA GLU A 370 -30.47 -0.71 7.72
C GLU A 370 -31.43 -1.90 7.57
N THR A 371 -32.64 -1.79 8.13
CA THR A 371 -33.69 -2.81 7.99
C THR A 371 -34.68 -2.34 6.93
N PRO A 372 -34.75 -3.00 5.75
CA PRO A 372 -35.70 -2.63 4.70
C PRO A 372 -37.15 -2.78 5.19
N ALA A 373 -38.02 -1.85 4.83
CA ALA A 373 -39.44 -1.98 5.08
C ALA A 373 -40.04 -3.09 4.20
N ARG A 374 -41.01 -3.83 4.76
CA ARG A 374 -41.56 -5.03 4.13
C ARG A 374 -42.77 -4.74 3.25
N MET A 375 -42.77 -5.32 2.06
CA MET A 375 -43.91 -5.30 1.14
C MET A 375 -44.34 -6.73 0.80
N LYS A 376 -45.56 -7.12 1.18
CA LYS A 376 -46.18 -8.36 0.69
C LYS A 376 -46.91 -8.06 -0.62
N VAL A 377 -46.32 -8.41 -1.76
CA VAL A 377 -46.78 -7.97 -3.09
C VAL A 377 -47.41 -9.13 -3.88
N GLU A 378 -48.73 -9.08 -4.09
CA GLU A 378 -49.40 -10.00 -5.00
C GLU A 378 -49.14 -9.62 -6.48
N GLY A 379 -49.06 -8.33 -6.78
CA GLY A 379 -48.57 -7.82 -8.06
C GLY A 379 -48.91 -6.35 -8.33
N ILE A 380 -47.92 -5.52 -8.64
CA ILE A 380 -48.16 -4.16 -9.14
C ILE A 380 -48.36 -4.22 -10.66
N GLY A 381 -49.57 -3.92 -11.12
CA GLY A 381 -49.91 -3.85 -12.54
C GLY A 381 -49.67 -2.46 -13.15
N LEU A 382 -49.92 -2.35 -14.46
CA LEU A 382 -49.93 -1.08 -15.18
C LEU A 382 -51.29 -0.91 -15.88
N ASN A 383 -51.83 0.31 -15.88
CA ASN A 383 -52.97 0.64 -16.71
C ASN A 383 -52.58 0.68 -18.21
N SER A 384 -53.57 0.57 -19.09
CA SER A 384 -53.33 0.55 -20.53
C SER A 384 -52.95 1.94 -21.03
N GLY A 385 -51.78 2.05 -21.67
CA GLY A 385 -51.28 3.31 -22.23
C GLY A 385 -50.29 4.07 -21.34
N VAL A 386 -49.91 3.52 -20.18
CA VAL A 386 -48.86 4.09 -19.30
C VAL A 386 -47.58 4.38 -20.10
N LYS A 387 -47.08 5.62 -19.96
CA LYS A 387 -45.80 6.11 -20.48
C LYS A 387 -44.99 6.67 -19.31
N ILE A 388 -44.01 5.91 -18.85
CA ILE A 388 -43.29 6.18 -17.59
C ILE A 388 -41.78 6.15 -17.81
N SER A 389 -41.07 7.20 -17.39
CA SER A 389 -39.61 7.31 -17.59
C SER A 389 -38.83 6.47 -16.57
N LYS A 390 -39.34 6.37 -15.34
CA LYS A 390 -38.71 5.59 -14.26
C LYS A 390 -39.74 4.84 -13.43
N ILE A 391 -39.49 3.56 -13.17
CA ILE A 391 -40.03 2.83 -12.02
C ILE A 391 -38.83 2.37 -11.21
N GLU A 392 -38.73 2.78 -9.95
CA GLU A 392 -37.62 2.42 -9.06
C GLU A 392 -38.13 1.78 -7.78
N PHE A 393 -37.51 0.66 -7.38
CA PHE A 393 -37.65 0.02 -6.08
C PHE A 393 -36.29 0.03 -5.40
N TYR A 394 -36.16 0.69 -4.25
CA TYR A 394 -34.88 0.83 -3.53
C TYR A 394 -34.99 0.39 -2.06
N ASN A 395 -34.13 -0.52 -1.61
CA ASN A 395 -34.02 -0.94 -0.20
C ASN A 395 -35.37 -1.38 0.38
N LEU A 396 -35.93 -2.46 -0.15
CA LEU A 396 -37.22 -3.04 0.28
C LEU A 396 -37.08 -4.54 0.53
N ASP A 397 -37.86 -5.09 1.47
CA ASP A 397 -38.04 -6.53 1.66
C ASP A 397 -39.37 -6.98 1.04
N CYS A 398 -39.32 -7.43 -0.21
CA CYS A 398 -40.50 -7.76 -0.99
C CYS A 398 -40.75 -9.27 -1.00
N THR A 399 -41.94 -9.69 -0.56
CA THR A 399 -42.31 -11.10 -0.47
C THR A 399 -43.74 -11.35 -0.94
N TYR A 400 -44.14 -12.62 -1.06
CA TYR A 400 -45.53 -13.01 -0.96
C TYR A 400 -45.68 -14.05 0.16
N GLU A 401 -46.41 -15.14 -0.07
CA GLU A 401 -46.62 -16.25 0.87
C GLU A 401 -45.90 -17.53 0.43
N ASN A 402 -45.63 -17.66 -0.87
CA ASN A 402 -45.07 -18.85 -1.51
C ASN A 402 -44.81 -18.61 -3.01
N THR A 403 -44.05 -19.50 -3.61
CA THR A 403 -43.58 -19.42 -5.01
C THR A 403 -44.64 -19.68 -6.10
N ASN A 404 -45.94 -19.79 -5.75
CA ASN A 404 -47.03 -20.01 -6.70
C ASN A 404 -47.85 -18.74 -7.03
N ASN A 405 -47.66 -17.64 -6.29
CA ASN A 405 -48.26 -16.33 -6.60
C ASN A 405 -47.31 -15.17 -6.22
N GLY A 406 -47.72 -13.93 -6.47
CA GLY A 406 -46.92 -12.74 -6.18
C GLY A 406 -45.97 -12.33 -7.31
N TYR A 407 -45.83 -11.02 -7.49
CA TYR A 407 -44.86 -10.37 -8.38
C TYR A 407 -44.50 -8.98 -7.85
N ILE A 408 -43.31 -8.46 -8.16
CA ILE A 408 -43.03 -7.02 -7.93
C ILE A 408 -43.76 -6.20 -8.99
N LEU A 409 -43.58 -6.56 -10.27
CA LEU A 409 -44.25 -5.91 -11.39
C LEU A 409 -44.90 -6.96 -12.31
N ASN A 410 -46.20 -6.81 -12.60
CA ASN A 410 -46.98 -7.72 -13.42
C ASN A 410 -47.83 -6.97 -14.46
N GLY A 411 -47.21 -6.60 -15.59
CA GLY A 411 -47.87 -5.82 -16.65
C GLY A 411 -48.58 -6.69 -17.68
N ASP A 412 -49.87 -6.47 -17.90
CA ASP A 412 -50.70 -7.14 -18.93
C ASP A 412 -51.05 -6.23 -20.14
N SER A 413 -51.11 -4.93 -19.91
CA SER A 413 -51.65 -3.92 -20.84
C SER A 413 -50.56 -3.20 -21.66
N GLN A 414 -50.92 -2.46 -22.72
CA GLN A 414 -49.94 -1.70 -23.51
C GLN A 414 -49.22 -0.68 -22.61
N ARG A 415 -47.90 -0.56 -22.75
CA ARG A 415 -47.03 0.22 -21.85
C ARG A 415 -45.73 0.64 -22.52
N GLU A 416 -45.22 1.80 -22.15
CA GLU A 416 -43.89 2.29 -22.49
C GLU A 416 -43.16 2.62 -21.17
N ILE A 417 -42.11 1.87 -20.85
CA ILE A 417 -41.31 2.03 -19.63
C ILE A 417 -39.86 2.31 -20.06
N GLU A 418 -39.32 3.50 -19.81
CA GLU A 418 -37.94 3.84 -20.22
C GLU A 418 -36.88 3.23 -19.28
N SER A 419 -37.14 3.21 -17.98
CA SER A 419 -36.24 2.61 -16.98
C SER A 419 -37.02 1.91 -15.87
N LEU A 420 -36.60 0.68 -15.52
CA LEU A 420 -37.07 -0.09 -14.38
C LEU A 420 -35.87 -0.50 -13.52
N ILE A 421 -35.80 0.00 -12.30
CA ILE A 421 -34.68 -0.18 -11.38
C ILE A 421 -35.16 -0.94 -10.14
N ILE A 422 -34.43 -1.97 -9.76
CA ILE A 422 -34.57 -2.67 -8.48
C ILE A 422 -33.18 -2.68 -7.85
N LYS A 423 -32.97 -1.91 -6.77
CA LYS A 423 -31.66 -1.74 -6.13
C LYS A 423 -31.74 -2.04 -4.63
N LYS A 424 -30.75 -2.74 -4.08
CA LYS A 424 -30.65 -3.02 -2.63
C LYS A 424 -31.85 -3.79 -2.03
N CYS A 425 -32.61 -4.52 -2.85
CA CYS A 425 -33.83 -5.20 -2.41
C CYS A 425 -33.58 -6.67 -2.02
N ASN A 426 -34.22 -7.09 -0.94
CA ASN A 426 -34.46 -8.50 -0.64
C ASN A 426 -35.78 -8.89 -1.33
N ILE A 427 -35.79 -9.97 -2.10
CA ILE A 427 -36.99 -10.42 -2.81
C ILE A 427 -37.15 -11.92 -2.64
N HIS A 428 -38.21 -12.37 -1.95
CA HIS A 428 -38.35 -13.79 -1.63
C HIS A 428 -39.76 -14.37 -1.62
N ASP A 429 -39.87 -15.71 -1.70
CA ASP A 429 -41.14 -16.46 -1.67
C ASP A 429 -42.21 -15.94 -2.64
N ILE A 430 -41.78 -15.65 -3.87
CA ILE A 430 -42.58 -14.97 -4.89
C ILE A 430 -42.53 -15.74 -6.22
N ARG A 431 -43.60 -15.72 -7.02
CA ARG A 431 -43.68 -16.52 -8.25
C ARG A 431 -42.76 -16.03 -9.36
N GLY A 432 -42.51 -14.72 -9.41
CA GLY A 432 -41.49 -14.12 -10.26
C GLY A 432 -41.31 -12.64 -9.93
N VAL A 433 -40.18 -12.04 -10.27
CA VAL A 433 -39.89 -10.65 -9.87
C VAL A 433 -40.56 -9.66 -10.83
N ILE A 434 -40.22 -9.72 -12.12
CA ILE A 434 -40.82 -8.91 -13.19
C ILE A 434 -41.49 -9.82 -14.21
N ARG A 435 -42.78 -9.58 -14.48
CA ARG A 435 -43.54 -10.29 -15.52
C ARG A 435 -44.30 -9.31 -16.41
N LEU A 436 -43.87 -9.21 -17.66
CA LEU A 436 -44.45 -8.34 -18.68
C LEU A 436 -45.13 -9.21 -19.75
N GLN A 437 -46.42 -9.45 -19.57
CA GLN A 437 -47.26 -10.35 -20.35
C GLN A 437 -47.68 -9.77 -21.72
N LYS A 438 -48.37 -10.59 -22.53
CA LYS A 438 -48.76 -10.27 -23.89
C LYS A 438 -49.83 -9.18 -23.96
N SER A 439 -49.37 -7.96 -24.17
CA SER A 439 -50.13 -6.76 -24.49
C SER A 439 -50.37 -6.60 -25.99
N GLY A 440 -51.11 -5.55 -26.36
CA GLY A 440 -51.21 -5.08 -27.75
C GLY A 440 -49.86 -4.63 -28.34
N ALA A 441 -49.88 -4.27 -29.63
CA ALA A 441 -48.68 -3.77 -30.32
C ALA A 441 -48.06 -2.54 -29.63
N ASN A 442 -46.77 -2.31 -29.88
CA ASN A 442 -46.02 -1.14 -29.41
C ASN A 442 -45.82 -1.06 -27.88
N SER A 443 -45.60 -2.20 -27.20
CA SER A 443 -45.11 -2.16 -25.81
C SER A 443 -43.58 -2.08 -25.81
N ILE A 444 -43.04 -0.97 -25.29
CA ILE A 444 -41.61 -0.66 -25.28
C ILE A 444 -41.09 -0.74 -23.86
N ILE A 445 -39.95 -1.40 -23.69
CA ILE A 445 -39.16 -1.36 -22.47
C ILE A 445 -37.81 -0.75 -22.86
N GLY A 446 -37.28 0.18 -22.07
CA GLY A 446 -35.92 0.65 -22.20
C GLY A 446 -34.99 -0.26 -21.41
N ASN A 447 -34.52 0.23 -20.28
CA ASN A 447 -33.57 -0.48 -19.42
C ASN A 447 -34.25 -1.16 -18.23
N ILE A 448 -33.78 -2.36 -17.87
CA ILE A 448 -34.08 -3.00 -16.58
C ILE A 448 -32.76 -3.18 -15.85
N THR A 449 -32.63 -2.65 -14.64
CA THR A 449 -31.44 -2.82 -13.78
C THR A 449 -31.86 -3.48 -12.48
N ILE A 450 -31.18 -4.59 -12.14
CA ILE A 450 -31.29 -5.26 -10.84
C ILE A 450 -29.89 -5.24 -10.22
N SER A 451 -29.68 -4.46 -9.16
CA SER A 451 -28.35 -4.31 -8.56
C SER A 451 -28.33 -4.38 -7.03
N ASP A 452 -27.28 -4.96 -6.46
CA ASP A 452 -27.13 -5.11 -5.00
C ASP A 452 -28.31 -5.87 -4.32
N CYS A 453 -28.95 -6.80 -5.03
CA CYS A 453 -30.16 -7.47 -4.54
C CYS A 453 -29.91 -8.91 -4.09
N ILE A 454 -30.74 -9.39 -3.16
CA ILE A 454 -30.77 -10.80 -2.72
C ILE A 454 -32.14 -11.38 -3.09
N LEU A 455 -32.17 -12.25 -4.10
CA LEU A 455 -33.37 -12.89 -4.63
C LEU A 455 -33.41 -14.35 -4.17
N GLN A 456 -34.43 -14.76 -3.41
CA GLN A 456 -34.52 -16.10 -2.84
C GLN A 456 -35.84 -16.81 -3.13
N ARG A 457 -35.81 -18.11 -3.43
CA ARG A 457 -37.03 -18.93 -3.60
C ARG A 457 -37.98 -18.28 -4.62
N ILE A 458 -37.48 -18.05 -5.84
CA ILE A 458 -38.24 -17.44 -6.93
C ILE A 458 -38.90 -18.54 -7.78
N GLY A 459 -40.20 -18.42 -8.02
CA GLY A 459 -41.05 -19.46 -8.61
C GLY A 459 -41.07 -19.52 -10.14
N SER A 460 -42.23 -19.91 -10.68
CA SER A 460 -42.39 -20.36 -12.08
C SER A 460 -42.08 -19.35 -13.17
N TYR A 461 -42.01 -18.05 -12.85
CA TYR A 461 -41.78 -16.97 -13.82
C TYR A 461 -40.39 -16.35 -13.75
N GLY A 462 -39.53 -16.82 -12.83
CA GLY A 462 -38.14 -16.38 -12.75
C GLY A 462 -37.99 -14.92 -12.34
N VAL A 463 -36.83 -14.34 -12.66
CA VAL A 463 -36.53 -12.96 -12.28
C VAL A 463 -37.12 -11.98 -13.30
N VAL A 464 -37.02 -12.26 -14.60
CA VAL A 464 -37.67 -11.43 -15.64
C VAL A 464 -38.28 -12.30 -16.75
N GLU A 465 -39.61 -12.23 -16.92
CA GLU A 465 -40.32 -12.74 -18.11
C GLU A 465 -40.90 -11.57 -18.91
N ILE A 466 -40.58 -11.48 -20.21
CA ILE A 466 -41.17 -10.52 -21.15
C ILE A 466 -41.71 -11.31 -22.34
N ASN A 467 -43.03 -11.33 -22.46
CA ASN A 467 -43.80 -12.09 -23.44
C ASN A 467 -44.68 -11.12 -24.24
N VAL A 468 -44.07 -10.21 -24.99
CA VAL A 468 -44.76 -9.20 -25.83
C VAL A 468 -44.68 -9.56 -27.32
N SER A 469 -45.41 -8.82 -28.17
CA SER A 469 -45.45 -9.07 -29.62
C SER A 469 -44.09 -8.85 -30.30
N GLU A 470 -43.47 -9.93 -30.80
CA GLU A 470 -42.16 -9.93 -31.47
C GLU A 470 -42.03 -8.94 -32.64
N ALA A 471 -43.14 -8.56 -33.28
CA ALA A 471 -43.14 -7.63 -34.41
C ALA A 471 -43.00 -6.14 -34.01
N THR A 472 -43.20 -5.77 -32.73
CA THR A 472 -43.22 -4.35 -32.29
C THR A 472 -42.68 -4.10 -30.89
N GLY A 473 -42.58 -5.13 -30.04
CA GLY A 473 -42.01 -5.01 -28.70
C GLY A 473 -40.52 -5.36 -28.68
N HIS A 474 -39.78 -4.66 -27.83
CA HIS A 474 -38.35 -4.85 -27.59
C HIS A 474 -38.01 -4.38 -26.16
N PHE A 475 -36.83 -4.75 -25.68
CA PHE A 475 -36.17 -4.04 -24.58
C PHE A 475 -34.82 -3.49 -25.05
N SER A 476 -34.31 -2.42 -24.42
CA SER A 476 -32.97 -1.91 -24.71
C SER A 476 -31.91 -2.79 -24.06
N LYS A 477 -31.84 -2.78 -22.72
CA LYS A 477 -30.84 -3.55 -21.96
C LYS A 477 -31.39 -4.08 -20.64
N ILE A 478 -31.00 -5.30 -20.27
CA ILE A 478 -31.17 -5.84 -18.92
C ILE A 478 -29.78 -5.97 -18.29
N THR A 479 -29.59 -5.35 -17.13
CA THR A 479 -28.37 -5.45 -16.32
C THR A 479 -28.72 -6.11 -14.99
N ILE A 480 -28.01 -7.19 -14.63
CA ILE A 480 -28.06 -7.78 -13.29
C ILE A 480 -26.65 -7.74 -12.70
N GLU A 481 -26.44 -7.05 -11.59
CA GLU A 481 -25.10 -6.91 -11.01
C GLU A 481 -25.06 -6.94 -9.48
N LYS A 482 -23.92 -7.36 -8.91
CA LYS A 482 -23.67 -7.38 -7.45
C LYS A 482 -24.78 -8.07 -6.65
N SER A 483 -25.38 -9.10 -7.26
CA SER A 483 -26.65 -9.68 -6.81
C SER A 483 -26.56 -11.19 -6.63
N THR A 484 -27.27 -11.68 -5.62
CA THR A 484 -27.34 -13.09 -5.24
C THR A 484 -28.70 -13.64 -5.59
N ILE A 485 -28.74 -14.77 -6.28
CA ILE A 485 -29.99 -15.41 -6.71
C ILE A 485 -29.93 -16.88 -6.24
N ASN A 486 -30.79 -17.23 -5.28
CA ASN A 486 -30.74 -18.49 -4.54
C ASN A 486 -32.10 -19.21 -4.60
N GLY A 487 -32.15 -20.44 -5.11
CA GLY A 487 -33.37 -21.24 -5.14
C GLY A 487 -34.34 -20.73 -6.21
N LEU A 488 -34.09 -21.11 -7.46
CA LEU A 488 -34.86 -20.66 -8.62
C LEU A 488 -35.60 -21.86 -9.23
N GLY A 489 -36.93 -21.84 -9.18
CA GLY A 489 -37.81 -22.91 -9.70
C GLY A 489 -38.07 -22.86 -11.21
N ALA A 490 -37.39 -21.97 -11.93
CA ALA A 490 -37.61 -21.69 -13.35
C ALA A 490 -36.33 -21.15 -14.02
N ARG A 491 -36.48 -20.61 -15.23
CA ARG A 491 -35.43 -19.84 -15.92
C ARG A 491 -35.12 -18.56 -15.13
N LEU A 492 -33.89 -18.07 -15.19
CA LEU A 492 -33.54 -16.75 -14.66
C LEU A 492 -34.29 -15.67 -15.45
N MET A 493 -34.28 -15.81 -16.78
CA MET A 493 -34.90 -14.89 -17.72
C MET A 493 -35.53 -15.63 -18.90
N ARG A 494 -36.64 -15.10 -19.43
CA ARG A 494 -37.35 -15.68 -20.59
C ARG A 494 -37.97 -14.63 -21.50
N PHE A 495 -37.43 -14.50 -22.72
CA PHE A 495 -37.89 -13.54 -23.74
C PHE A 495 -37.86 -14.10 -25.16
N SER A 496 -38.74 -13.60 -26.03
CA SER A 496 -38.64 -13.78 -27.49
C SER A 496 -38.26 -12.49 -28.25
N VAL A 497 -38.19 -11.34 -27.57
CA VAL A 497 -37.95 -10.04 -28.21
C VAL A 497 -36.47 -9.65 -28.20
N PRO A 498 -36.00 -8.79 -29.13
CA PRO A 498 -34.62 -8.30 -29.13
C PRO A 498 -34.28 -7.42 -27.93
N GLY A 499 -32.99 -7.41 -27.56
CA GLY A 499 -32.38 -6.57 -26.53
C GLY A 499 -30.98 -7.05 -26.13
N GLU A 500 -30.29 -6.32 -25.26
CA GLU A 500 -28.96 -6.67 -24.71
C GLU A 500 -29.06 -7.19 -23.26
N ILE A 501 -28.34 -8.24 -22.91
CA ILE A 501 -28.24 -8.74 -21.53
C ILE A 501 -26.81 -8.63 -21.02
N ALA A 502 -26.65 -8.03 -19.84
CA ALA A 502 -25.40 -7.98 -19.09
C ALA A 502 -25.59 -8.54 -17.68
N ILE A 503 -24.75 -9.47 -17.27
CA ILE A 503 -24.69 -10.02 -15.92
C ILE A 503 -23.27 -9.88 -15.40
N ASN A 504 -23.06 -9.20 -14.28
CA ASN A 504 -21.72 -8.96 -13.74
C ASN A 504 -21.66 -9.14 -12.22
N GLN A 505 -20.62 -9.79 -11.67
CA GLN A 505 -20.42 -9.90 -10.22
C GLN A 505 -21.68 -10.46 -9.51
N CYS A 506 -22.12 -11.66 -9.87
CA CYS A 506 -23.34 -12.28 -9.32
C CYS A 506 -23.07 -13.69 -8.81
N THR A 507 -23.78 -14.09 -7.76
CA THR A 507 -23.74 -15.46 -7.22
C THR A 507 -25.08 -16.15 -7.45
N PHE A 508 -25.07 -17.27 -8.18
CA PHE A 508 -26.27 -18.06 -8.50
C PHE A 508 -26.20 -19.42 -7.80
N TYR A 509 -27.27 -19.82 -7.12
CA TYR A 509 -27.33 -21.10 -6.41
C TYR A 509 -28.71 -21.76 -6.49
N GLY A 510 -28.74 -23.09 -6.57
CA GLY A 510 -29.98 -23.87 -6.39
C GLY A 510 -31.00 -23.65 -7.51
N PHE A 511 -30.55 -23.57 -8.77
CA PHE A 511 -31.44 -23.38 -9.93
C PHE A 511 -31.98 -24.74 -10.41
N THR A 512 -33.28 -24.80 -10.73
CA THR A 512 -33.99 -26.06 -10.97
C THR A 512 -35.00 -26.02 -12.16
N ASP A 513 -34.63 -25.44 -13.30
CA ASP A 513 -35.40 -25.58 -14.55
C ASP A 513 -35.00 -26.83 -15.36
N LYS A 514 -35.91 -27.34 -16.19
CA LYS A 514 -35.67 -28.43 -17.14
C LYS A 514 -35.18 -27.98 -18.52
N ASN A 515 -34.92 -26.68 -18.72
CA ASN A 515 -34.54 -26.14 -20.03
C ASN A 515 -33.18 -25.44 -20.00
N ALA A 516 -33.16 -24.12 -19.77
CA ALA A 516 -31.98 -23.28 -19.86
C ALA A 516 -32.02 -22.19 -18.80
N THR A 517 -30.90 -21.85 -18.18
CA THR A 517 -30.86 -20.78 -17.16
C THR A 517 -31.26 -19.44 -17.77
N ILE A 518 -30.78 -19.10 -18.96
CA ILE A 518 -31.20 -17.91 -19.72
C ILE A 518 -31.84 -18.36 -21.04
N ASP A 519 -33.09 -17.98 -21.30
CA ASP A 519 -33.78 -18.27 -22.56
C ASP A 519 -34.19 -16.96 -23.25
N ALA A 520 -33.23 -16.36 -23.95
CA ALA A 520 -33.30 -15.03 -24.53
C ALA A 520 -32.84 -15.08 -26.00
N THR A 521 -33.49 -15.95 -26.79
CA THR A 521 -33.02 -16.41 -28.12
C THR A 521 -32.78 -15.27 -29.13
N SER A 522 -33.43 -14.11 -28.94
CA SER A 522 -33.30 -12.92 -29.82
C SER A 522 -32.28 -11.88 -29.31
N CYS A 523 -31.62 -12.12 -28.18
CA CYS A 523 -30.81 -11.13 -27.44
C CYS A 523 -29.31 -11.38 -27.56
N THR A 524 -28.49 -10.33 -27.45
CA THR A 524 -27.06 -10.47 -27.14
C THR A 524 -26.87 -10.72 -25.65
N LEU A 525 -25.79 -11.42 -25.27
CA LEU A 525 -25.53 -11.82 -23.89
C LEU A 525 -24.06 -11.59 -23.51
N SER A 526 -23.86 -10.93 -22.37
CA SER A 526 -22.57 -10.77 -21.70
C SER A 526 -22.67 -11.22 -20.24
N VAL A 527 -21.69 -11.99 -19.77
CA VAL A 527 -21.62 -12.57 -18.42
C VAL A 527 -20.18 -12.49 -17.91
N SER A 528 -19.95 -11.80 -16.80
CA SER A 528 -18.62 -11.61 -16.22
C SER A 528 -18.58 -11.76 -14.70
N ASN A 529 -17.51 -12.35 -14.18
CA ASN A 529 -17.29 -12.44 -12.73
C ASN A 529 -18.44 -13.14 -11.98
N VAL A 530 -19.03 -14.21 -12.54
CA VAL A 530 -20.19 -14.92 -11.94
C VAL A 530 -19.75 -16.24 -11.30
N LEU A 531 -20.25 -16.55 -10.10
CA LEU A 531 -20.12 -17.87 -9.47
C LEU A 531 -21.47 -18.60 -9.48
N MET A 532 -21.46 -19.87 -9.90
CA MET A 532 -22.65 -20.72 -9.99
C MET A 532 -22.47 -22.03 -9.20
N GLY A 533 -23.36 -22.28 -8.24
CA GLY A 533 -23.43 -23.52 -7.49
C GLY A 533 -24.76 -24.26 -7.67
N ASN A 534 -24.74 -25.58 -7.51
CA ASN A 534 -25.93 -26.41 -7.36
C ASN A 534 -27.05 -26.18 -8.41
N VAL A 535 -26.67 -26.05 -9.68
CA VAL A 535 -27.63 -25.95 -10.79
C VAL A 535 -28.08 -27.35 -11.18
N ILE A 536 -29.27 -27.78 -10.74
CA ILE A 536 -29.75 -29.16 -10.87
C ILE A 536 -30.84 -29.26 -11.95
N ASN A 537 -30.82 -30.32 -12.76
CA ASN A 537 -31.74 -30.57 -13.89
C ASN A 537 -31.65 -29.57 -15.07
N THR A 538 -31.04 -28.40 -14.90
CA THR A 538 -30.80 -27.43 -15.99
C THR A 538 -29.52 -27.79 -16.74
N THR A 539 -29.65 -28.31 -17.96
CA THR A 539 -28.51 -28.82 -18.75
C THR A 539 -27.95 -27.82 -19.75
N THR A 540 -28.67 -26.72 -20.01
CA THR A 540 -28.27 -25.65 -20.93
C THR A 540 -28.03 -24.38 -20.11
N GLY A 541 -26.89 -23.71 -20.27
CA GLY A 541 -26.67 -22.41 -19.61
C GLY A 541 -27.53 -21.32 -20.27
N TYR A 542 -27.32 -21.08 -21.57
CA TYR A 542 -28.05 -20.05 -22.31
C TYR A 542 -28.67 -20.52 -23.64
N LYS A 543 -29.70 -19.78 -24.08
CA LYS A 543 -30.07 -19.62 -25.48
C LYS A 543 -30.09 -18.11 -25.78
N ALA A 544 -29.27 -17.69 -26.73
CA ALA A 544 -29.05 -16.29 -27.09
C ALA A 544 -28.69 -16.18 -28.57
N ASN A 545 -28.77 -14.96 -29.11
CA ASN A 545 -28.36 -14.67 -30.48
C ASN A 545 -26.84 -14.40 -30.56
N GLY A 546 -26.21 -14.82 -31.66
CA GLY A 546 -24.77 -14.67 -31.88
C GLY A 546 -23.91 -15.48 -30.89
N SER A 547 -22.71 -14.97 -30.61
CA SER A 547 -21.75 -15.57 -29.67
C SER A 547 -21.70 -14.75 -28.38
N PRO A 548 -22.21 -15.26 -27.24
CA PRO A 548 -22.12 -14.56 -25.97
C PRO A 548 -20.70 -14.26 -25.53
N GLN A 549 -20.53 -13.17 -24.81
CA GLN A 549 -19.26 -12.78 -24.19
C GLN A 549 -19.27 -13.29 -22.75
N ILE A 550 -18.48 -14.33 -22.46
CA ILE A 550 -18.43 -14.97 -21.14
C ILE A 550 -16.99 -14.95 -20.66
N SER A 551 -16.73 -14.35 -19.51
CA SER A 551 -15.40 -14.22 -18.91
C SER A 551 -15.45 -14.37 -17.39
N ASN A 552 -14.35 -14.80 -16.77
CA ASN A 552 -14.19 -14.85 -15.30
C ASN A 552 -15.38 -15.49 -14.55
N SER A 553 -16.08 -16.43 -15.18
CA SER A 553 -17.34 -16.98 -14.68
C SER A 553 -17.20 -18.48 -14.54
N TYR A 554 -17.61 -19.01 -13.40
CA TYR A 554 -17.26 -20.35 -12.95
C TYR A 554 -18.47 -21.09 -12.38
N TYR A 555 -18.53 -22.40 -12.62
CA TYR A 555 -19.57 -23.26 -12.07
C TYR A 555 -19.02 -24.53 -11.43
N THR A 556 -19.65 -24.99 -10.35
CA THR A 556 -19.18 -26.10 -9.51
C THR A 556 -19.41 -27.48 -10.13
N THR A 557 -18.77 -28.51 -9.57
CA THR A 557 -18.91 -29.91 -10.00
C THR A 557 -20.34 -30.46 -9.90
N ASP A 558 -21.16 -29.93 -8.97
CA ASP A 558 -22.56 -30.30 -8.76
C ASP A 558 -23.56 -29.52 -9.65
N CYS A 559 -23.09 -28.76 -10.65
CA CYS A 559 -23.93 -28.16 -11.68
C CYS A 559 -24.13 -29.09 -12.89
N SER A 560 -25.36 -29.16 -13.41
CA SER A 560 -25.80 -30.09 -14.47
C SER A 560 -25.52 -29.63 -15.91
N TYR A 561 -24.76 -28.55 -16.10
CA TYR A 561 -24.54 -27.96 -17.43
C TYR A 561 -23.76 -28.90 -18.36
N THR A 562 -24.24 -29.04 -19.59
CA THR A 562 -23.60 -29.83 -20.67
C THR A 562 -23.60 -29.12 -22.02
N LYS A 563 -24.31 -27.99 -22.14
CA LYS A 563 -24.53 -27.24 -23.40
C LYS A 563 -24.60 -25.75 -23.11
N SER A 564 -24.10 -24.92 -24.03
CA SER A 564 -24.16 -23.45 -23.97
C SER A 564 -23.80 -22.93 -22.58
N LEU A 565 -22.58 -23.23 -22.13
CA LEU A 565 -22.14 -23.06 -20.74
C LEU A 565 -22.10 -21.57 -20.36
N LEU A 566 -22.41 -21.24 -19.10
CA LEU A 566 -22.35 -19.87 -18.57
C LEU A 566 -21.02 -19.53 -17.89
N GLY A 567 -19.99 -20.36 -18.07
CA GLY A 567 -18.68 -20.23 -17.45
C GLY A 567 -17.81 -21.47 -17.68
N GLU A 568 -16.70 -21.57 -16.95
CA GLU A 568 -15.83 -22.74 -16.89
C GLU A 568 -16.20 -23.62 -15.68
N GLN A 569 -16.09 -24.94 -15.81
CA GLN A 569 -16.26 -25.83 -14.65
C GLN A 569 -15.02 -25.80 -13.77
N ILE A 570 -15.21 -25.71 -12.45
CA ILE A 570 -14.13 -25.81 -11.46
C ILE A 570 -14.15 -27.17 -10.74
N GLU A 571 -13.03 -27.57 -10.15
CA GLU A 571 -12.86 -28.86 -9.47
C GLU A 571 -13.44 -28.89 -8.04
N LEU A 572 -14.30 -27.93 -7.68
CA LEU A 572 -14.96 -27.82 -6.37
C LEU A 572 -16.47 -28.02 -6.51
N SER A 573 -17.09 -28.70 -5.56
CA SER A 573 -18.55 -28.66 -5.36
C SER A 573 -18.98 -27.39 -4.61
N SER A 574 -20.27 -27.07 -4.62
CA SER A 574 -20.80 -25.88 -3.94
C SER A 574 -20.45 -25.82 -2.45
N VAL A 575 -20.42 -26.95 -1.75
CA VAL A 575 -20.10 -26.99 -0.30
C VAL A 575 -18.60 -26.87 -0.01
N GLU A 576 -17.76 -27.09 -1.02
CA GLU A 576 -16.31 -26.87 -0.95
C GLU A 576 -15.96 -25.42 -1.32
N LEU A 577 -16.68 -24.81 -2.26
CA LEU A 577 -16.51 -23.40 -2.65
C LEU A 577 -17.05 -22.42 -1.59
N PHE A 578 -18.25 -22.68 -1.05
CA PHE A 578 -18.99 -21.74 -0.20
C PHE A 578 -19.13 -22.23 1.26
N THR A 579 -19.23 -21.30 2.22
CA THR A 579 -19.35 -21.58 3.66
C THR A 579 -20.55 -22.44 4.04
N ALA A 580 -21.78 -21.97 3.84
CA ALA A 580 -22.99 -22.76 4.10
C ALA A 580 -24.09 -22.43 3.07
N PRO A 581 -23.90 -22.80 1.79
CA PRO A 581 -24.73 -22.31 0.67
C PRO A 581 -26.19 -22.77 0.74
N SER A 582 -26.48 -23.92 1.37
CA SER A 582 -27.85 -24.37 1.65
C SER A 582 -28.62 -23.43 2.58
N ASN A 583 -27.91 -22.66 3.41
CA ASN A 583 -28.45 -21.71 4.37
C ASN A 583 -28.41 -20.27 3.81
N GLY A 584 -28.00 -20.08 2.56
CA GLY A 584 -27.84 -18.77 1.94
C GLY A 584 -26.53 -18.04 2.25
N ASP A 585 -25.58 -18.68 2.95
CA ASP A 585 -24.23 -18.14 3.16
C ASP A 585 -23.31 -18.61 2.04
N PHE A 586 -23.02 -17.69 1.13
CA PHE A 586 -22.17 -17.92 -0.03
C PHE A 586 -20.74 -17.40 0.14
N THR A 587 -20.29 -17.15 1.38
CA THR A 587 -18.92 -16.69 1.66
C THR A 587 -17.90 -17.64 1.01
N VAL A 588 -17.02 -17.08 0.17
CA VAL A 588 -16.11 -17.87 -0.68
C VAL A 588 -14.88 -18.32 0.12
N LYS A 589 -14.71 -19.64 0.26
CA LYS A 589 -13.60 -20.25 1.02
C LYS A 589 -12.27 -20.18 0.26
N ASP A 590 -12.31 -20.45 -1.04
CA ASP A 590 -11.12 -20.57 -1.88
C ASP A 590 -10.65 -19.19 -2.33
N THR A 591 -9.44 -18.81 -1.94
CA THR A 591 -8.83 -17.50 -2.22
C THR A 591 -8.69 -17.20 -3.70
N LYS A 592 -8.59 -18.22 -4.57
CA LYS A 592 -8.56 -18.06 -6.03
C LYS A 592 -9.86 -17.47 -6.57
N TYR A 593 -11.00 -17.78 -5.95
CA TYR A 593 -12.32 -17.43 -6.45
C TYR A 593 -12.96 -16.23 -5.73
N LYS A 594 -12.35 -15.70 -4.66
CA LYS A 594 -12.79 -14.48 -3.95
C LYS A 594 -12.88 -13.22 -4.83
N ALA A 595 -12.27 -13.20 -6.01
CA ALA A 595 -12.39 -12.08 -6.95
C ALA A 595 -13.70 -12.08 -7.78
N TYR A 596 -14.52 -13.13 -7.67
CA TYR A 596 -15.70 -13.35 -8.53
C TYR A 596 -16.95 -13.60 -7.71
N GLY A 597 -18.11 -13.56 -8.36
CA GLY A 597 -19.41 -13.66 -7.70
C GLY A 597 -19.91 -12.31 -7.19
N ASP A 598 -20.96 -12.35 -6.39
CA ASP A 598 -21.50 -11.19 -5.69
C ASP A 598 -20.53 -10.73 -4.57
N PRO A 599 -20.02 -9.47 -4.60
CA PRO A 599 -18.98 -9.00 -3.68
C PRO A 599 -19.33 -9.11 -2.20
N ARG A 600 -20.63 -9.14 -1.86
CA ARG A 600 -21.12 -9.28 -0.47
C ARG A 600 -20.53 -10.50 0.26
N TRP A 601 -20.10 -11.52 -0.49
CA TRP A 601 -19.57 -12.80 0.00
C TRP A 601 -18.05 -12.96 -0.13
N ASN A 602 -17.34 -11.94 -0.64
CA ASN A 602 -15.94 -12.05 -1.04
C ASN A 602 -14.93 -11.59 0.03
N LYS A 603 -15.41 -11.47 1.28
CA LYS A 603 -14.67 -11.04 2.47
C LYS A 603 -13.63 -12.09 2.89
#